data_AF-A0A7S2NIW0-F1
#
_entry.id   AF-A0A7S2NIW0-F1
#
_cell.length_a   1.000
_cell.length_b   1.000
_cell.length_c   1.000
_cell.angle_alpha   90.00
_cell.angle_beta   90.00
_cell.angle_gamma   90.00
#
_symmetry.space_group_name_H-M   'P 1'
#
loop_
_entity.id
_entity.type
_entity.pdbx_description
1 polymer ?
#
loop_
_entity_poly.entity_id
_entity_poly.type
_entity_poly.pdbx_seq_one_letter_code
_entity_poly.pdbx_strand_id
1 'polypeptide(L)'
;AVVPDALLDVLRGGLGERSAPFWAQTRYDALGATSHWFDVSTPPTNAIEAYARYVLLPLTGIASQVVGVEWWAHTRAEGRSVGHPMHFDTEEVSLMRGELLHPLVSSVTYLC
;
A
#
# COMPACT_ATOMS: atom_id res chain seq x y z
N ALA A 1 -16.06 -4.55 -3.99
CA ALA A 1 -15.55 -5.40 -5.09
C ALA A 1 -15.23 -6.77 -4.54
N VAL A 2 -15.30 -7.81 -5.37
CA VAL A 2 -14.75 -9.13 -5.02
C VAL A 2 -13.28 -9.12 -5.44
N VAL A 3 -12.37 -9.36 -4.50
CA VAL A 3 -10.94 -9.57 -4.81
C VAL A 3 -10.83 -10.97 -5.41
N PRO A 4 -10.23 -11.16 -6.61
CA PRO A 4 -10.04 -12.50 -7.16
C PRO A 4 -9.23 -13.38 -6.19
N ASP A 5 -9.68 -14.62 -5.95
CA ASP A 5 -9.04 -15.52 -4.98
C ASP A 5 -7.54 -15.70 -5.25
N ALA A 6 -7.15 -15.91 -6.51
CA ALA A 6 -5.76 -16.03 -6.89
C ALA A 6 -4.91 -14.79 -6.52
N LEU A 7 -5.49 -13.59 -6.61
CA LEU A 7 -4.79 -12.37 -6.21
C LEU A 7 -4.71 -12.26 -4.69
N LEU A 8 -5.79 -12.60 -3.99
CA LEU A 8 -5.84 -12.62 -2.53
C LEU A 8 -4.84 -13.63 -1.95
N ASP A 9 -4.70 -14.80 -2.55
CA ASP A 9 -3.74 -15.83 -2.15
C ASP A 9 -2.29 -15.34 -2.32
N VAL A 10 -1.97 -14.64 -3.41
CA VAL A 10 -0.64 -14.05 -3.60
C VAL A 10 -0.37 -12.95 -2.59
N LEU A 11 -1.36 -12.08 -2.30
CA LEU A 11 -1.23 -11.03 -1.29
C LEU A 11 -1.00 -11.63 0.10
N ARG A 12 -1.76 -12.67 0.47
CA ARG A 12 -1.62 -13.39 1.74
C ARG A 12 -0.29 -14.12 1.85
N GLY A 13 0.13 -14.84 0.80
CA GLY A 13 1.42 -15.52 0.80
C GLY A 13 2.61 -14.56 0.81
N GLY A 14 2.46 -13.39 0.18
CA GLY A 14 3.52 -12.39 0.07
C GLY A 14 3.67 -11.49 1.31
N LEU A 15 2.59 -11.28 2.09
CA LEU A 15 2.56 -10.32 3.20
C LEU A 15 2.02 -10.89 4.53
N GLY A 16 1.21 -11.95 4.50
CA GLY A 16 0.46 -12.42 5.65
C GLY A 16 1.32 -13.00 6.77
N GLU A 17 2.41 -13.70 6.42
CA GLU A 17 3.34 -14.25 7.41
C GLU A 17 4.59 -13.38 7.54
N ARG A 18 5.12 -13.23 8.76
CA ARG A 18 6.42 -12.56 9.01
C ARG A 18 7.60 -13.21 8.28
N SER A 19 7.47 -14.50 7.97
CA SER A 19 8.45 -15.29 7.21
C SER A 19 8.50 -14.91 5.72
N ALA A 20 7.51 -14.17 5.22
CA ALA A 20 7.42 -13.85 3.81
C ALA A 20 8.65 -13.07 3.33
N PRO A 21 9.20 -13.39 2.13
CA PRO A 21 10.43 -12.76 1.63
C PRO A 21 10.41 -11.24 1.60
N PHE A 22 9.22 -10.64 1.41
CA PHE A 22 9.02 -9.19 1.39
C PHE A 22 9.59 -8.52 2.66
N TRP A 23 9.32 -9.06 3.85
CA TRP A 23 9.74 -8.46 5.12
C TRP A 23 11.25 -8.51 5.31
N ALA A 24 11.88 -9.61 4.90
CA ALA A 24 13.34 -9.75 4.95
C ALA A 24 14.04 -8.83 3.93
N GLN A 25 13.50 -8.71 2.72
CA GLN A 25 14.09 -7.92 1.63
C GLN A 25 13.99 -6.42 1.89
N THR A 26 12.84 -5.96 2.39
CA THR A 26 12.62 -4.53 2.71
C THR A 26 13.23 -4.13 4.04
N ARG A 27 13.64 -5.11 4.87
CA ARG A 27 14.10 -4.90 6.26
C ARG A 27 13.14 -4.00 7.04
N TYR A 28 11.83 -4.15 6.80
CA TYR A 28 10.80 -3.28 7.32
C TYR A 28 10.87 -3.12 8.85
N ASP A 29 11.10 -4.23 9.56
CA ASP A 29 11.24 -4.25 11.03
C ASP A 29 12.44 -3.42 11.56
N ALA A 30 13.46 -3.16 10.74
CA ALA A 30 14.70 -2.51 11.14
C ALA A 30 14.89 -1.09 10.58
N LEU A 31 14.35 -0.81 9.39
CA LEU A 31 14.51 0.49 8.72
C LEU A 31 13.30 1.42 8.91
N GLY A 32 12.17 0.90 9.40
CA GLY A 32 10.92 1.66 9.48
C GLY A 32 10.11 1.56 8.18
N ALA A 33 9.10 2.42 8.06
CA ALA A 33 8.14 2.39 6.95
C ALA A 33 8.85 2.58 5.59
N THR A 34 8.73 1.59 4.70
CA THR A 34 9.06 1.72 3.29
C THR A 34 7.80 2.12 2.51
N SER A 35 7.89 3.24 1.80
CA SER A 35 6.86 3.65 0.85
C SER A 35 7.28 3.28 -0.57
N HIS A 36 6.31 2.88 -1.38
CA HIS A 36 6.49 2.48 -2.77
C HIS A 36 5.52 3.27 -3.66
N TRP A 37 6.01 3.74 -4.80
CA TRP A 37 5.20 4.44 -5.79
C TRP A 37 4.89 3.56 -6.98
N PHE A 38 3.62 3.54 -7.39
CA PHE A 38 3.15 2.86 -8.59
C PHE A 38 2.51 3.86 -9.57
N ASP A 39 3.06 3.98 -10.77
CA ASP A 39 2.46 4.72 -11.87
C ASP A 39 1.34 3.89 -12.52
N VAL A 40 0.09 4.31 -12.38
CA VAL A 40 -1.08 3.56 -12.86
C VAL A 40 -1.15 3.46 -14.39
N SER A 41 -0.40 4.28 -15.12
CA SER A 41 -0.29 4.17 -16.57
C SER A 41 0.53 2.95 -17.00
N THR A 42 1.42 2.46 -16.13
CA THR A 42 2.29 1.31 -16.40
C THR A 42 1.66 -0.03 -15.99
N PRO A 43 2.03 -1.15 -16.65
CA PRO A 43 1.59 -2.47 -16.20
C PRO A 43 2.05 -2.76 -14.77
N PRO A 44 1.20 -3.35 -13.91
CA PRO A 44 1.61 -3.73 -12.56
C PRO A 44 2.68 -4.82 -12.60
N THR A 45 3.69 -4.67 -11.76
CA THR A 45 4.85 -5.56 -11.64
C THR A 45 4.74 -6.52 -10.43
N ASN A 46 3.83 -6.24 -9.51
CA ASN A 46 3.57 -7.06 -8.34
C ASN A 46 2.06 -7.12 -7.98
N ALA A 47 1.72 -7.99 -7.03
CA ALA A 47 0.33 -8.23 -6.62
C ALA A 47 -0.35 -7.02 -5.99
N ILE A 48 0.40 -6.14 -5.32
CA ILE A 48 -0.16 -4.95 -4.67
C ILE A 48 -0.54 -3.91 -5.73
N GLU A 49 0.31 -3.71 -6.73
CA GLU A 49 0.01 -2.86 -7.88
C GLU A 49 -1.17 -3.40 -8.70
N ALA A 50 -1.23 -4.72 -8.89
CA ALA A 50 -2.37 -5.36 -9.55
C ALA A 50 -3.67 -5.17 -8.75
N TYR A 51 -3.61 -5.32 -7.43
CA TYR A 51 -4.73 -5.06 -6.53
C TYR A 51 -5.18 -3.60 -6.56
N ALA A 52 -4.23 -2.66 -6.50
CA ALA A 52 -4.50 -1.24 -6.63
C ALA A 52 -5.18 -0.92 -7.96
N ARG A 53 -4.62 -1.37 -9.09
CA ARG A 53 -5.12 -1.07 -10.44
C ARG A 53 -6.47 -1.70 -10.74
N TYR A 54 -6.62 -3.00 -10.45
CA TYR A 54 -7.77 -3.77 -10.94
C TYR A 54 -8.90 -3.87 -9.92
N VAL A 55 -8.64 -3.61 -8.64
CA VAL A 55 -9.65 -3.74 -7.58
C VAL A 55 -9.95 -2.42 -6.90
N LEU A 56 -8.93 -1.72 -6.38
CA LEU A 56 -9.16 -0.49 -5.62
C LEU A 56 -9.52 0.70 -6.49
N LEU A 57 -8.76 0.94 -7.56
CA LEU A 57 -8.94 2.13 -8.39
C LEU A 57 -10.35 2.23 -8.99
N PRO A 58 -10.97 1.16 -9.52
CA PRO A 58 -12.35 1.22 -10.00
C PRO A 58 -13.39 1.57 -8.91
N LEU A 59 -13.11 1.25 -7.65
CA LEU A 59 -14.02 1.56 -6.53
C LEU A 59 -14.02 3.04 -6.15
N THR A 60 -12.99 3.80 -6.55
CA THR A 60 -12.87 5.22 -6.19
C THR A 60 -13.86 6.11 -6.94
N GLY A 61 -14.37 5.67 -8.11
CA GLY A 61 -15.17 6.50 -9.01
C GLY A 61 -14.40 7.64 -9.69
N ILE A 62 -13.11 7.84 -9.36
CA ILE A 62 -12.26 8.92 -9.89
C ILE A 62 -10.99 8.37 -10.56
N ALA A 63 -11.02 7.11 -11.01
CA ALA A 63 -9.87 6.41 -11.57
C ALA A 63 -9.11 7.22 -12.64
N SER A 64 -9.83 7.98 -13.47
CA SER A 64 -9.26 8.81 -14.54
C SER A 64 -8.50 10.06 -14.05
N GLN A 65 -8.61 10.42 -12.77
CA GLN A 65 -7.92 11.56 -12.14
C GLN A 65 -6.68 11.12 -11.35
N VAL A 66 -6.51 9.81 -11.13
CA VAL A 66 -5.41 9.26 -10.34
C VAL A 66 -4.22 8.99 -11.26
N VAL A 67 -3.06 9.55 -10.93
CA VAL A 67 -1.82 9.39 -11.72
C VAL A 67 -0.89 8.33 -11.15
N GLY A 68 -1.09 7.95 -9.89
CA GLY A 68 -0.32 6.90 -9.25
C GLY A 68 -0.90 6.51 -7.90
N VAL A 69 -0.34 5.45 -7.34
CA VAL A 69 -0.70 4.92 -6.04
C VAL A 69 0.58 4.80 -5.23
N GLU A 70 0.64 5.55 -4.14
CA GLU A 70 1.59 5.28 -3.07
C GLU A 70 1.03 4.15 -2.21
N TRP A 71 1.87 3.15 -1.90
CA TRP A 71 1.48 2.05 -1.05
C TRP A 71 2.61 1.64 -0.11
N TRP A 72 2.21 1.09 1.02
CA TRP A 72 3.06 0.48 2.02
C TRP A 72 2.35 -0.74 2.59
N ALA A 73 3.12 -1.66 3.18
CA ALA A 73 2.58 -2.81 3.88
C ALA A 73 3.07 -2.79 5.32
N HIS A 74 2.29 -3.38 6.23
CA HIS A 74 2.65 -3.51 7.64
C HIS A 74 2.27 -4.90 8.14
N THR A 75 3.12 -5.48 9.00
CA THR A 75 2.79 -6.69 9.77
C THR A 75 2.93 -6.41 11.27
N ARG A 76 1.93 -6.83 12.06
CA ARG A 76 1.93 -6.68 13.52
C ARG A 76 1.94 -8.03 14.20
N ALA A 77 2.68 -8.11 15.29
CA ALA A 77 2.55 -9.24 16.21
C ALA A 77 1.20 -9.13 16.94
N GLU A 78 0.58 -10.28 17.20
CA GLU A 78 -0.63 -10.35 18.00
C GLU A 78 -0.45 -9.64 19.35
N GLY A 79 -1.46 -8.89 19.80
CA GLY A 79 -1.43 -8.16 21.07
C GLY A 79 -0.68 -6.81 21.07
N ARG A 80 -0.11 -6.35 19.94
CA ARG A 80 0.52 -5.01 19.82
C ARG A 80 -0.21 -4.10 18.83
N SER A 81 -1.38 -3.61 19.21
CA SER A 81 -2.29 -2.83 18.33
C SER A 81 -2.25 -1.30 18.49
N VAL A 82 -1.55 -0.74 19.48
CA VAL A 82 -1.59 0.70 19.79
C VAL A 82 -0.27 1.42 19.47
N GLY A 83 -0.35 2.61 18.86
CA GLY A 83 0.75 3.59 18.83
C GLY A 83 1.73 3.52 17.65
N HIS A 84 1.45 2.77 16.59
CA HIS A 84 2.34 2.71 15.42
C HIS A 84 1.81 3.54 14.25
N PRO A 85 2.53 4.58 13.79
CA PRO A 85 2.13 5.36 12.62
C PRO A 85 2.13 4.46 11.38
N MET A 86 0.99 4.37 10.70
CA MET A 86 0.87 3.56 9.48
C MET A 86 1.40 4.28 8.24
N HIS A 87 1.43 5.60 8.25
CA HIS A 87 1.78 6.43 7.12
C HIS A 87 2.76 7.51 7.63
N PHE A 88 3.85 7.67 6.91
CA PHE A 88 4.73 8.83 7.07
C PHE A 88 4.58 9.62 5.77
N ASP A 89 3.98 10.80 5.86
CA ASP A 89 3.77 11.65 4.69
C ASP A 89 5.14 12.13 4.21
N THR A 90 5.56 11.68 3.02
CA THR A 90 6.87 12.06 2.47
C THR A 90 6.86 13.48 1.90
N GLU A 91 5.68 14.11 1.80
CA GLU A 91 5.46 15.44 1.22
C GLU A 91 5.26 16.53 2.29
N GLU A 92 5.65 16.30 3.55
CA GLU A 92 5.54 17.30 4.64
C GLU A 92 6.15 18.66 4.26
N VAL A 93 7.23 18.68 3.48
CA VAL A 93 7.86 19.92 2.99
C VAL A 93 6.93 20.70 2.05
N SER A 94 6.19 20.00 1.19
CA SER A 94 5.24 20.59 0.25
C SER A 94 4.00 21.11 0.97
N LEU A 95 3.52 20.37 1.99
CA LEU A 95 2.45 20.83 2.87
C LEU A 95 2.84 22.13 3.60
N MET A 96 4.09 22.25 4.07
CA MET A 96 4.62 23.47 4.68
C MET A 96 4.66 24.66 3.71
N ARG A 97 4.69 24.41 2.40
CA ARG A 97 4.57 25.44 1.34
C ARG A 97 3.10 25.75 0.97
N GLY A 98 2.14 25.05 1.57
CA GLY A 98 0.71 25.16 1.24
C GLY A 98 0.32 24.44 -0.05
N GLU A 99 1.19 23.56 -0.56
CA GLU A 99 0.93 22.74 -1.74
C GLU A 99 0.21 21.46 -1.32
N LEU A 100 -0.94 21.19 -1.93
CA LEU A 100 -1.73 19.99 -1.66
C LEU A 100 -1.51 19.03 -2.82
N LEU A 101 -0.63 18.06 -2.62
CA LEU A 101 -0.20 17.17 -3.69
C LEU A 101 -1.01 15.87 -3.65
N HIS A 102 -0.97 15.10 -2.57
CA HIS A 102 -1.54 13.75 -2.47
C HIS A 102 -2.02 13.49 -1.02
N PRO A 103 -2.87 12.47 -0.76
CA PRO A 103 -3.65 11.68 -1.70
C PRO A 103 -5.07 12.23 -1.93
N LEU A 104 -5.63 12.03 -3.13
CA LEU A 104 -7.04 12.32 -3.44
C LEU A 104 -8.01 11.36 -2.73
N VAL A 105 -7.59 10.10 -2.55
CA VAL A 105 -8.34 9.02 -1.88
C VAL A 105 -7.32 8.12 -1.17
N SER A 106 -7.68 7.60 0.01
CA SER A 106 -6.90 6.58 0.72
C SER A 106 -7.73 5.31 0.95
N SER A 107 -7.05 4.17 1.05
CA SER A 107 -7.66 2.88 1.36
C SER A 107 -6.74 2.07 2.28
N VAL A 108 -7.33 1.24 3.13
CA VAL A 108 -6.62 0.29 3.98
C VAL A 108 -7.21 -1.09 3.73
N THR A 109 -6.36 -2.07 3.42
CA THR A 109 -6.77 -3.46 3.24
C THR A 109 -6.14 -4.31 4.32
N TYR A 110 -6.98 -4.99 5.10
CA TYR A 110 -6.55 -5.97 6.08
C TYR A 110 -6.52 -7.35 5.42
N LEU A 111 -5.39 -8.04 5.52
CA LEU A 111 -5.24 -9.42 5.09
C LEU A 111 -5.39 -10.31 6.33
N CYS A 112 -6.41 -11.16 6.33
CA CYS A 112 -6.60 -12.22 7.32
C CYS A 112 -5.98 -13.52 6.84
#